data_AF-F0XE31-F1
#
_entry.id   AF-F0XE31-F1
#
_cell.length_a   1.000
_cell.length_b   1.000
_cell.length_c   1.000
_cell.angle_alpha   90.00
_cell.angle_beta   90.00
_cell.angle_gamma   90.00
#
_symmetry.space_group_name_H-M   'P 1'
#
loop_
_entity.id
_entity.type
_entity.pdbx_description
1 polymer ?
#
loop_
_entity_poly.entity_id
_entity_poly.type
_entity_poly.pdbx_seq_one_letter_code
_entity_poly.pdbx_strand_id
1 'polypeptide(L)'
;MNVNRCATLHNQLFDIGQAGLGTSEPAVRQNWFAFHGDKAEAVRHRLSPSLVAFLEQAWKCSGNGHAFFYYAYGLAYPESMWTTHEIEAKDSDSPYRYLTLYTATNLASHPEGVVFDQETNPAIMRMSIYDMSITQNGRQKWYPLEDVLNAWLEMIDSGKVQAVPEHVDVPNSKYDPWILHPYSEGQLKETAEVFNSLVDAIEARLPPTLQPPVSADRAPLLSDAAMDAANLSRGFARSFFSHAHQPRFCFIAPGLEVPTAETFPNQPFRASEDGDEDDEEGRMTIPPVLLFHSAIPFVAPAPTINRGTRIEPPFSWPYSVMPSYPSGLYLTYTDREAGVEFEDGAKLVLPYSIGARGFARTADGARFGENKEARGTVVQAHDTFSDLYQPGYIPFGEQHDVRLAHVLREWLKQIEDSQWFVGPEGVIGGMDKWREADTENGWQDYVIPTQAIEWTREK
;
A
#
# COMPACT_ATOMS: atom_id res chain seq x y z
N MET A 1 3.76 -6.46 25.54
CA MET A 1 2.60 -5.62 25.13
C MET A 1 2.47 -4.43 26.06
N ASN A 2 2.28 -3.22 25.53
CA ASN A 2 1.90 -2.06 26.33
C ASN A 2 0.37 -2.00 26.50
N VAL A 3 -0.13 -2.70 27.53
CA VAL A 3 -1.58 -2.91 27.76
C VAL A 3 -2.38 -1.61 27.68
N ASN A 4 -1.96 -0.58 28.41
CA ASN A 4 -2.69 0.69 28.51
C ASN A 4 -2.71 1.43 27.16
N ARG A 5 -1.60 1.42 26.41
CA ARG A 5 -1.55 2.05 25.10
C ARG A 5 -2.46 1.31 24.11
N CYS A 6 -2.40 -0.03 24.04
CA CYS A 6 -3.25 -0.81 23.17
C CYS A 6 -4.74 -0.60 23.48
N ALA A 7 -5.12 -0.64 24.77
CA ALA A 7 -6.51 -0.43 25.18
C ALA A 7 -6.99 0.98 24.82
N THR A 8 -6.15 2.01 25.02
CA THR A 8 -6.48 3.40 24.64
C THR A 8 -6.72 3.53 23.14
N LEU A 9 -5.82 3.01 22.30
CA LEU A 9 -5.95 3.08 20.85
C LEU A 9 -7.17 2.30 20.34
N HIS A 10 -7.39 1.09 20.87
CA HIS A 10 -8.55 0.28 20.55
C HIS A 10 -9.87 0.98 20.89
N ASN A 11 -9.95 1.57 22.08
CA ASN A 11 -11.15 2.26 22.55
C ASN A 11 -11.38 3.58 21.78
N GLN A 12 -10.31 4.23 21.31
CA GLN A 12 -10.42 5.38 20.40
C GLN A 12 -11.03 4.99 19.05
N LEU A 13 -10.56 3.90 18.42
CA LEU A 13 -11.14 3.36 17.18
C LEU A 13 -12.62 3.01 17.37
N PHE A 14 -12.95 2.37 18.49
CA PHE A 14 -14.34 2.07 18.87
C PHE A 14 -15.19 3.35 18.90
N ASP A 15 -14.74 4.39 19.61
CA ASP A 15 -15.49 5.64 19.75
C ASP A 15 -15.70 6.34 18.41
N ILE A 16 -14.69 6.33 17.52
CA ILE A 16 -14.82 6.89 16.17
C ILE A 16 -15.88 6.13 15.37
N GLY A 17 -15.83 4.80 15.38
CA GLY A 17 -16.82 3.97 14.68
C GLY A 17 -18.23 4.21 15.20
N GLN A 18 -18.42 4.23 16.52
CA GLN A 18 -19.72 4.49 17.13
C GLN A 18 -20.26 5.89 16.78
N ALA A 19 -19.40 6.90 16.76
CA ALA A 19 -19.79 8.24 16.32
C ALA A 19 -20.21 8.27 14.84
N GLY A 20 -19.54 7.49 14.00
CA GLY A 20 -19.83 7.40 12.57
C GLY A 20 -21.19 6.79 12.23
N LEU A 21 -21.69 5.85 13.03
CA LEU A 21 -23.00 5.21 12.81
C LEU A 21 -24.17 6.22 12.82
N GLY A 22 -23.99 7.42 13.37
CA GLY A 22 -25.02 8.46 13.41
C GLY A 22 -26.20 8.13 14.32
N THR A 23 -26.04 7.16 15.23
CA THR A 23 -27.08 6.79 16.20
C THR A 23 -27.13 7.80 17.36
N SER A 24 -28.33 8.08 17.86
CA SER A 24 -28.53 8.99 18.99
C SER A 24 -28.35 8.33 20.35
N GLU A 25 -28.34 7.00 20.40
CA GLU A 25 -28.17 6.24 21.64
C GLU A 25 -26.69 5.85 21.83
N PRO A 26 -26.10 6.15 23.00
CA PRO A 26 -24.72 5.77 23.27
C PRO A 26 -24.59 4.25 23.32
N ALA A 27 -23.61 3.71 22.60
CA ALA A 27 -23.29 2.29 22.65
C ALA A 27 -22.97 1.84 24.08
N VAL A 28 -23.49 0.67 24.46
CA VAL A 28 -23.18 0.07 25.75
C VAL A 28 -21.72 -0.37 25.74
N ARG A 29 -20.88 0.32 26.51
CA ARG A 29 -19.46 -0.01 26.65
C ARG A 29 -19.31 -1.20 27.59
N GLN A 30 -19.11 -2.38 27.00
CA GLN A 30 -18.74 -3.60 27.71
C GLN A 30 -17.36 -4.04 27.23
N ASN A 31 -16.51 -4.48 28.17
CA ASN A 31 -15.26 -5.12 27.78
C ASN A 31 -15.51 -6.53 27.25
N TRP A 32 -14.49 -7.14 26.64
CA TRP A 32 -14.62 -8.44 25.98
C TRP A 32 -15.11 -9.56 26.91
N PHE A 33 -14.61 -9.62 28.16
CA PHE A 33 -15.05 -10.60 29.16
C PHE A 33 -16.50 -10.39 29.58
N ALA A 34 -16.90 -9.15 29.87
CA ALA A 34 -18.26 -8.81 30.26
C ALA A 34 -19.28 -9.09 29.14
N PHE A 35 -18.89 -8.85 27.89
CA PHE A 35 -19.73 -9.10 26.73
C PHE A 35 -19.95 -10.59 26.46
N HIS A 36 -18.91 -11.43 26.58
CA HIS A 36 -18.99 -12.86 26.28
C HIS A 36 -19.28 -13.76 27.49
N GLY A 37 -19.17 -13.24 28.72
CA GLY A 37 -19.50 -13.92 29.97
C GLY A 37 -18.74 -15.23 30.16
N ASP A 38 -19.45 -16.29 30.57
CA ASP A 38 -18.89 -17.61 30.88
C ASP A 38 -18.01 -18.18 29.75
N LYS A 39 -18.29 -17.83 28.49
CA LYS A 39 -17.53 -18.32 27.33
C LYS A 39 -16.12 -17.72 27.27
N ALA A 40 -15.98 -16.44 27.62
CA ALA A 40 -14.68 -15.79 27.74
C ALA A 40 -13.91 -16.33 28.95
N GLU A 41 -14.58 -16.54 30.08
CA GLU A 41 -13.96 -17.13 31.27
C GLU A 41 -13.49 -18.57 31.04
N ALA A 42 -14.23 -19.35 30.24
CA ALA A 42 -13.83 -20.72 29.87
C ALA A 42 -12.48 -20.78 29.15
N VAL A 43 -12.10 -19.75 28.40
CA VAL A 43 -10.81 -19.69 27.67
C VAL A 43 -9.75 -18.85 28.39
N ARG A 44 -10.06 -18.18 29.51
CA ARG A 44 -9.12 -17.30 30.24
C ARG A 44 -7.78 -17.98 30.54
N HIS A 45 -7.81 -19.26 30.88
CA HIS A 45 -6.60 -20.05 31.20
C HIS A 45 -5.65 -20.25 30.01
N ARG A 46 -6.09 -19.99 28.77
CA ARG A 46 -5.30 -20.09 27.53
C ARG A 46 -4.69 -18.76 27.11
N LEU A 47 -5.05 -17.66 27.79
CA LEU A 47 -4.64 -16.31 27.47
C LEU A 47 -3.49 -15.86 28.38
N SER A 48 -2.53 -15.13 27.81
CA SER A 48 -1.42 -14.58 28.57
C SER A 48 -1.91 -13.47 29.51
N PRO A 49 -1.23 -13.24 30.64
CA PRO A 49 -1.65 -12.21 31.60
C PRO A 49 -1.78 -10.82 30.98
N SER A 50 -0.89 -10.48 30.04
CA SER A 50 -0.93 -9.20 29.33
C SER A 50 -2.18 -9.11 28.46
N LEU A 51 -2.51 -10.17 27.70
CA LEU A 51 -3.68 -10.20 26.84
C LEU A 51 -4.99 -10.16 27.65
N VAL A 52 -5.06 -10.85 28.78
CA VAL A 52 -6.20 -10.75 29.72
C VAL A 52 -6.38 -9.30 30.16
N ALA A 53 -5.32 -8.64 30.62
CA ALA A 53 -5.39 -7.26 31.09
C ALA A 53 -5.82 -6.26 29.98
N PHE A 54 -5.49 -6.55 28.72
CA PHE A 54 -5.98 -5.78 27.58
C PHE A 54 -7.47 -6.02 27.32
N LEU A 55 -7.91 -7.29 27.25
CA LEU A 55 -9.29 -7.67 26.99
C LEU A 55 -10.26 -7.22 28.11
N GLU A 56 -9.77 -7.06 29.34
CA GLU A 56 -10.51 -6.45 30.46
C GLU A 56 -10.74 -4.94 30.29
N GLN A 57 -10.03 -4.28 29.37
CA GLN A 57 -10.14 -2.84 29.09
C GLN A 57 -10.69 -2.53 27.70
N ALA A 58 -10.55 -3.45 26.74
CA ALA A 58 -10.94 -3.28 25.35
C ALA A 58 -12.47 -3.40 25.18
N TRP A 59 -13.11 -2.36 24.66
CA TRP A 59 -14.55 -2.31 24.43
C TRP A 59 -14.98 -3.14 23.23
N LYS A 60 -16.11 -3.85 23.35
CA LYS A 60 -16.69 -4.62 22.25
C LYS A 60 -17.92 -3.92 21.66
N CYS A 61 -18.00 -3.86 20.33
CA CYS A 61 -19.22 -3.43 19.63
C CYS A 61 -20.38 -4.36 19.96
N SER A 62 -21.43 -3.80 20.58
CA SER A 62 -22.65 -4.51 20.95
C SER A 62 -23.68 -4.47 19.81
N GLY A 63 -23.96 -5.62 19.17
CA GLY A 63 -25.10 -5.81 18.28
C GLY A 63 -25.00 -5.15 16.88
N ASN A 64 -25.74 -5.72 15.93
CA ASN A 64 -25.98 -5.26 14.53
C ASN A 64 -24.92 -5.60 13.47
N GLY A 65 -23.85 -6.29 13.85
CA GLY A 65 -22.89 -6.81 12.88
C GLY A 65 -22.02 -5.75 12.19
N HIS A 66 -21.88 -4.58 12.82
CA HIS A 66 -20.94 -3.53 12.41
C HIS A 66 -19.50 -3.98 12.59
N ALA A 67 -18.64 -3.54 11.68
CA ALA A 67 -17.22 -3.78 11.75
C ALA A 67 -16.54 -2.84 12.75
N PHE A 68 -15.48 -3.33 13.39
CA PHE A 68 -14.66 -2.53 14.31
C PHE A 68 -13.78 -1.53 13.55
N PHE A 69 -13.27 -1.93 12.40
CA PHE A 69 -12.52 -1.12 11.45
C PHE A 69 -12.72 -1.70 10.04
N TYR A 70 -12.34 -0.97 8.99
CA TYR A 70 -12.55 -1.40 7.60
C TYR A 70 -12.02 -2.82 7.30
N TYR A 71 -10.83 -3.17 7.81
CA TYR A 71 -10.25 -4.52 7.65
C TYR A 71 -10.68 -5.53 8.72
N ALA A 72 -11.24 -5.08 9.85
CA ALA A 72 -11.46 -5.93 11.01
C ALA A 72 -12.91 -5.85 11.53
N TYR A 73 -13.58 -7.00 11.56
CA TYR A 73 -14.92 -7.11 12.15
C TYR A 73 -14.92 -6.85 13.67
N GLY A 74 -13.83 -7.23 14.34
CA GLY A 74 -13.60 -6.92 15.75
C GLY A 74 -12.84 -8.02 16.48
N LEU A 75 -12.75 -7.88 17.80
CA LEU A 75 -12.13 -8.91 18.65
C LEU A 75 -12.82 -10.25 18.45
N ALA A 76 -12.03 -11.29 18.26
CA ALA A 76 -12.49 -12.64 17.96
C ALA A 76 -13.37 -13.20 19.09
N TYR A 77 -14.30 -14.08 18.71
CA TYR A 77 -15.10 -14.84 19.65
C TYR A 77 -14.21 -15.81 20.45
N PRO A 78 -14.46 -16.02 21.77
CA PRO A 78 -13.58 -16.78 22.67
C PRO A 78 -13.02 -18.10 22.13
N GLU A 79 -13.86 -18.99 21.60
CA GLU A 79 -13.39 -20.29 21.11
C GLU A 79 -12.74 -20.20 19.72
N SER A 80 -13.12 -19.20 18.93
CA SER A 80 -12.68 -19.04 17.54
C SER A 80 -11.25 -18.49 17.42
N MET A 81 -10.70 -17.93 18.51
CA MET A 81 -9.33 -17.39 18.55
C MET A 81 -8.26 -18.38 18.06
N TRP A 82 -8.46 -19.68 18.24
CA TRP A 82 -7.48 -20.73 17.89
C TRP A 82 -7.92 -21.64 16.74
N THR A 83 -9.10 -21.45 16.13
CA THR A 83 -9.65 -22.38 15.13
C THR A 83 -8.76 -22.55 13.91
N THR A 84 -8.07 -21.48 13.49
CA THR A 84 -7.16 -21.53 12.33
C THR A 84 -5.72 -21.86 12.70
N HIS A 85 -5.43 -22.00 14.01
CA HIS A 85 -4.08 -22.22 14.56
C HIS A 85 -3.84 -23.68 14.99
N GLU A 86 -4.71 -24.61 14.57
CA GLU A 86 -4.65 -26.02 14.98
C GLU A 86 -3.42 -26.75 14.43
N ILE A 87 -2.90 -26.33 13.28
CA ILE A 87 -1.73 -26.96 12.67
C ILE A 87 -0.48 -26.62 13.50
N GLU A 88 -0.36 -25.37 13.94
CA GLU A 88 0.69 -24.89 14.82
C GLU A 88 0.62 -25.53 16.20
N ALA A 89 -0.61 -25.79 16.68
CA ALA A 89 -0.82 -26.37 18.00
C ALA A 89 -0.42 -27.85 18.09
N LYS A 90 -0.50 -28.62 17.00
CA LYS A 90 -0.34 -30.09 17.03
C LYS A 90 1.06 -30.56 17.40
N ASP A 91 2.09 -29.79 17.06
CA ASP A 91 3.50 -30.15 17.25
C ASP A 91 4.26 -29.14 18.15
N SER A 92 3.53 -28.30 18.89
CA SER A 92 4.10 -27.23 19.72
C SER A 92 3.96 -27.53 21.21
N ASP A 93 5.03 -27.28 21.98
CA ASP A 93 4.99 -27.24 23.45
C ASP A 93 4.11 -26.07 23.99
N SER A 94 3.72 -25.15 23.10
CA SER A 94 2.85 -24.02 23.39
C SER A 94 1.68 -23.97 22.39
N PRO A 95 0.65 -24.82 22.58
CA PRO A 95 -0.43 -24.99 21.61
C PRO A 95 -1.36 -23.78 21.49
N TYR A 96 -1.23 -22.81 22.38
CA TYR A 96 -2.05 -21.59 22.38
C TYR A 96 -1.28 -20.35 21.96
N ARG A 97 0.03 -20.45 21.66
CA ARG A 97 0.90 -19.30 21.40
C ARG A 97 0.37 -18.30 20.37
N TYR A 98 -0.15 -18.80 19.24
CA TYR A 98 -0.72 -17.96 18.19
C TYR A 98 -2.23 -17.98 18.26
N LEU A 99 -2.84 -16.81 18.09
CA LEU A 99 -4.28 -16.67 18.03
C LEU A 99 -4.69 -15.53 17.10
N THR A 100 -5.87 -15.66 16.51
CA THR A 100 -6.53 -14.58 15.78
C THR A 100 -7.17 -13.64 16.81
N LEU A 101 -6.59 -12.45 16.99
CA LEU A 101 -7.07 -11.46 17.95
C LEU A 101 -8.23 -10.64 17.36
N TYR A 102 -8.08 -10.18 16.12
CA TYR A 102 -9.14 -9.52 15.36
C TYR A 102 -9.52 -10.39 14.17
N THR A 103 -10.83 -10.64 13.99
CA THR A 103 -11.34 -11.33 12.80
C THR A 103 -11.43 -10.35 11.65
N ALA A 104 -11.07 -10.78 10.45
CA ALA A 104 -11.20 -9.95 9.25
C ALA A 104 -12.67 -9.68 8.90
N THR A 105 -12.90 -8.60 8.15
CA THR A 105 -14.15 -8.42 7.39
C THR A 105 -14.17 -9.35 6.18
N ASN A 106 -15.27 -9.35 5.42
CA ASN A 106 -15.41 -10.19 4.22
C ASN A 106 -14.50 -9.77 3.05
N LEU A 107 -13.60 -8.79 3.25
CA LEU A 107 -12.48 -8.53 2.34
C LEU A 107 -11.50 -9.72 2.30
N ALA A 108 -11.30 -10.36 3.45
CA ALA A 108 -10.35 -11.46 3.55
C ALA A 108 -10.93 -12.75 2.97
N SER A 109 -10.02 -13.57 2.45
CA SER A 109 -10.33 -14.92 1.94
C SER A 109 -10.49 -15.96 3.07
N HIS A 110 -10.28 -15.57 4.32
CA HIS A 110 -10.37 -16.40 5.53
C HIS A 110 -10.68 -15.50 6.76
N PRO A 111 -11.08 -16.06 7.91
CA PRO A 111 -11.51 -15.25 9.06
C PRO A 111 -10.38 -14.65 9.90
N GLU A 112 -9.11 -14.93 9.59
CA GLU A 112 -8.01 -14.27 10.32
C GLU A 112 -7.92 -12.83 9.82
N GLY A 113 -7.82 -11.87 10.73
CA GLY A 113 -7.53 -10.48 10.41
C GLY A 113 -6.19 -10.07 11.01
N VAL A 114 -6.10 -10.02 12.34
CA VAL A 114 -4.83 -9.77 13.05
C VAL A 114 -4.49 -10.97 13.92
N VAL A 115 -3.35 -11.59 13.63
CA VAL A 115 -2.79 -12.69 14.43
C VAL A 115 -1.84 -12.12 15.47
N PHE A 116 -1.92 -12.63 16.69
CA PHE A 116 -1.11 -12.20 17.84
C PHE A 116 -0.29 -13.38 18.39
N ASP A 117 0.99 -13.14 18.62
CA ASP A 117 1.87 -14.06 19.35
C ASP A 117 1.83 -13.68 20.83
N GLN A 118 1.12 -14.45 21.66
CA GLN A 118 0.93 -14.11 23.06
C GLN A 118 2.16 -14.37 23.95
N GLU A 119 3.19 -15.06 23.44
CA GLU A 119 4.45 -15.24 24.17
C GLU A 119 5.37 -14.03 24.00
N THR A 120 5.53 -13.58 22.75
CA THR A 120 6.46 -12.48 22.46
C THR A 120 5.76 -11.11 22.37
N ASN A 121 4.42 -11.10 22.30
CA ASN A 121 3.52 -9.95 22.19
C ASN A 121 3.50 -9.11 20.88
N PRO A 122 4.05 -9.52 19.73
CA PRO A 122 3.80 -8.85 18.47
C PRO A 122 2.54 -9.39 17.77
N ALA A 123 2.11 -8.65 16.76
CA ALA A 123 0.97 -8.89 15.91
C ALA A 123 1.36 -8.71 14.44
N ILE A 124 0.58 -9.33 13.56
CA ILE A 124 0.67 -9.13 12.11
C ILE A 124 -0.72 -9.34 11.51
N MET A 125 -1.07 -8.52 10.52
CA MET A 125 -2.30 -8.72 9.77
C MET A 125 -2.14 -9.87 8.77
N ARG A 126 -3.22 -10.61 8.50
CA ARG A 126 -3.34 -11.66 7.47
C ARG A 126 -4.72 -11.57 6.88
N MET A 127 -4.84 -11.51 5.57
CA MET A 127 -6.12 -11.37 4.86
C MET A 127 -6.23 -12.35 3.68
N SER A 128 -5.09 -12.90 3.25
CA SER A 128 -5.00 -13.92 2.22
C SER A 128 -4.69 -15.30 2.80
N ILE A 129 -5.30 -16.36 2.25
CA ILE A 129 -5.00 -17.75 2.63
C ILE A 129 -3.50 -18.11 2.50
N TYR A 130 -2.75 -17.35 1.70
CA TYR A 130 -1.31 -17.53 1.50
C TYR A 130 -0.46 -16.83 2.59
N ASP A 131 -1.05 -15.96 3.41
CA ASP A 131 -0.31 -15.16 4.39
C ASP A 131 0.23 -15.99 5.55
N MET A 132 -0.40 -17.11 5.86
CA MET A 132 0.06 -18.00 6.93
C MET A 132 1.49 -18.48 6.66
N SER A 133 1.78 -18.97 5.46
CA SER A 133 3.12 -19.49 5.11
C SER A 133 4.16 -18.37 5.01
N ILE A 134 3.75 -17.16 4.59
CA ILE A 134 4.61 -15.98 4.52
C ILE A 134 4.96 -15.47 5.91
N THR A 135 3.97 -15.24 6.78
CA THR A 135 4.19 -14.63 8.10
C THR A 135 4.86 -15.56 9.11
N GLN A 136 4.81 -16.89 8.88
CA GLN A 136 5.45 -17.90 9.73
C GLN A 136 6.73 -18.50 9.14
N ASN A 137 7.27 -17.90 8.07
CA ASN A 137 8.51 -18.37 7.47
C ASN A 137 9.77 -18.12 8.34
N GLY A 138 9.61 -17.38 9.45
CA GLY A 138 10.68 -16.98 10.37
C GLY A 138 11.48 -15.76 9.91
N ARG A 139 11.07 -15.10 8.82
CA ARG A 139 11.72 -13.94 8.20
C ARG A 139 10.89 -12.68 8.31
N GLN A 140 9.56 -12.81 8.31
CA GLN A 140 8.70 -11.64 8.38
C GLN A 140 8.75 -10.95 9.73
N LYS A 141 8.79 -9.62 9.69
CA LYS A 141 8.78 -8.79 10.89
C LYS A 141 7.34 -8.63 11.37
N TRP A 142 7.12 -9.03 12.62
CA TRP A 142 5.89 -8.76 13.34
C TRP A 142 6.08 -7.51 14.19
N TYR A 143 5.00 -6.84 14.53
CA TYR A 143 5.04 -5.52 15.14
C TYR A 143 4.22 -5.47 16.44
N PRO A 144 4.56 -4.62 17.40
CA PRO A 144 3.72 -4.37 18.56
C PRO A 144 2.25 -4.09 18.15
N LEU A 145 1.29 -4.61 18.92
CA LEU A 145 -0.14 -4.40 18.64
C LEU A 145 -0.52 -2.92 18.62
N GLU A 146 0.13 -2.10 19.44
CA GLU A 146 -0.06 -0.65 19.43
C GLU A 146 0.29 -0.01 18.08
N ASP A 147 1.23 -0.57 17.31
CA ASP A 147 1.60 -0.04 15.99
C ASP A 147 0.51 -0.36 14.97
N VAL A 148 -0.07 -1.57 15.00
CA VAL A 148 -1.22 -1.97 14.15
C VAL A 148 -2.41 -1.03 14.38
N LEU A 149 -2.79 -0.81 15.65
CA LEU A 149 -3.93 0.03 15.99
C LEU A 149 -3.67 1.51 15.67
N ASN A 150 -2.43 1.97 15.82
CA ASN A 150 -2.03 3.32 15.48
C ASN A 150 -2.07 3.55 13.96
N ALA A 151 -1.61 2.59 13.16
CA ALA A 151 -1.67 2.67 11.70
C ALA A 151 -3.13 2.81 11.21
N TRP A 152 -4.08 2.08 11.82
CA TRP A 152 -5.51 2.23 11.50
C TRP A 152 -6.07 3.61 11.86
N LEU A 153 -5.64 4.19 12.99
CA LEU A 153 -6.00 5.57 13.34
C LEU A 153 -5.40 6.58 12.36
N GLU A 154 -4.18 6.38 11.90
CA GLU A 154 -3.54 7.26 10.91
C GLU A 154 -4.22 7.16 9.54
N MET A 155 -4.75 5.99 9.16
CA MET A 155 -5.64 5.87 8.00
C MET A 155 -6.94 6.69 8.16
N ILE A 156 -7.46 6.82 9.39
CA ILE A 156 -8.61 7.67 9.66
C ILE A 156 -8.21 9.16 9.62
N ASP A 157 -7.11 9.53 10.27
CA ASP A 157 -6.64 10.91 10.34
C ASP A 157 -6.26 11.46 8.96
N SER A 158 -5.74 10.61 8.08
CA SER A 158 -5.46 10.95 6.69
C SER A 158 -6.72 11.05 5.82
N GLY A 159 -7.88 10.62 6.32
CA GLY A 159 -9.12 10.52 5.55
C GLY A 159 -9.15 9.35 4.57
N LYS A 160 -8.19 8.42 4.63
CA LYS A 160 -8.18 7.21 3.80
C LYS A 160 -9.32 6.27 4.19
N VAL A 161 -9.58 6.12 5.49
CA VAL A 161 -10.73 5.39 6.03
C VAL A 161 -11.63 6.38 6.75
N GLN A 162 -12.94 6.27 6.52
CA GLN A 162 -13.91 7.16 7.12
C GLN A 162 -15.08 6.37 7.71
N ALA A 163 -15.51 6.75 8.91
CA ALA A 163 -16.77 6.29 9.46
C ALA A 163 -17.91 7.17 8.92
N VAL A 164 -18.92 6.55 8.34
CA VAL A 164 -20.11 7.22 7.77
C VAL A 164 -21.39 6.59 8.33
N PRO A 165 -22.50 7.34 8.34
CA PRO A 165 -23.78 6.79 8.77
C PRO A 165 -24.22 5.58 7.93
N GLU A 166 -25.01 4.69 8.55
CA GLU A 166 -25.50 3.45 7.93
C GLU A 166 -26.28 3.71 6.62
N HIS A 167 -27.01 4.82 6.55
CA HIS A 167 -27.82 5.20 5.38
C HIS A 167 -27.02 5.83 4.23
N VAL A 168 -25.71 6.05 4.38
CA VAL A 168 -24.87 6.54 3.28
C VAL A 168 -24.59 5.37 2.35
N ASP A 169 -25.18 5.41 1.17
CA ASP A 169 -24.83 4.53 0.07
C ASP A 169 -23.52 5.02 -0.56
N VAL A 170 -22.59 4.10 -0.76
CA VAL A 170 -21.34 4.36 -1.47
C VAL A 170 -21.23 3.40 -2.65
N PRO A 171 -20.58 3.81 -3.75
CA PRO A 171 -20.35 2.94 -4.90
C PRO A 171 -19.41 1.77 -4.57
N ASN A 172 -18.57 1.92 -3.55
CA ASN A 172 -17.52 0.97 -3.20
C ASN A 172 -17.94 0.04 -2.04
N SER A 173 -17.08 -0.93 -1.69
CA SER A 173 -17.30 -1.80 -0.53
C SER A 173 -17.43 -1.01 0.78
N LYS A 174 -18.55 -1.23 1.48
CA LYS A 174 -18.86 -0.64 2.80
C LYS A 174 -18.91 -1.71 3.87
N TYR A 175 -18.26 -1.46 5.01
CA TYR A 175 -18.32 -2.29 6.20
C TYR A 175 -18.76 -1.44 7.38
N ASP A 176 -20.08 -1.26 7.52
CA ASP A 176 -20.67 -0.28 8.42
C ASP A 176 -19.97 -0.21 9.79
N PRO A 177 -19.57 1.00 10.23
CA PRO A 177 -19.75 2.31 9.59
C PRO A 177 -18.66 2.68 8.55
N TRP A 178 -17.72 1.81 8.23
CA TRP A 178 -16.46 2.18 7.58
C TRP A 178 -16.55 2.10 6.05
N ILE A 179 -15.98 3.13 5.42
CA ILE A 179 -15.64 3.15 3.99
C ILE A 179 -14.15 3.39 3.82
N LEU A 180 -13.59 2.88 2.72
CA LEU A 180 -12.23 3.15 2.27
C LEU A 180 -12.32 4.02 1.03
N HIS A 181 -11.68 5.19 1.07
CA HIS A 181 -11.61 6.06 -0.10
C HIS A 181 -10.48 5.60 -1.03
N PRO A 182 -10.64 5.63 -2.36
CA PRO A 182 -9.57 5.30 -3.30
C PRO A 182 -8.31 6.14 -3.09
N TYR A 183 -8.49 7.41 -2.70
CA TYR A 183 -7.47 8.29 -2.17
C TYR A 183 -8.14 9.41 -1.34
N SER A 184 -7.42 10.03 -0.41
CA SER A 184 -7.90 11.21 0.31
C SER A 184 -7.35 12.51 -0.28
N GLU A 185 -8.01 13.64 0.02
CA GLU A 185 -7.49 14.98 -0.32
C GLU A 185 -6.10 15.22 0.29
N GLY A 186 -5.85 14.70 1.50
CA GLY A 186 -4.55 14.74 2.15
C GLY A 186 -3.47 14.01 1.35
N GLN A 187 -3.76 12.80 0.85
CA GLN A 187 -2.85 12.04 -0.01
C GLN A 187 -2.54 12.74 -1.32
N LEU A 188 -3.56 13.30 -1.96
CA LEU A 188 -3.41 14.05 -3.20
C LEU A 188 -2.52 15.27 -2.98
N LYS A 189 -2.82 16.07 -1.94
CA LYS A 189 -2.05 17.27 -1.60
C LYS A 189 -0.60 16.92 -1.27
N GLU A 190 -0.36 15.91 -0.43
CA GLU A 190 0.98 15.42 -0.11
C GLU A 190 1.75 15.05 -1.38
N THR A 191 1.13 14.28 -2.28
CA THR A 191 1.80 13.81 -3.50
C THR A 191 2.13 14.98 -4.43
N ALA A 192 1.21 15.92 -4.61
CA ALA A 192 1.44 17.12 -5.42
C ALA A 192 2.53 18.01 -4.80
N GLU A 193 2.55 18.21 -3.48
CA GLU A 193 3.58 19.00 -2.79
C GLU A 193 4.98 18.38 -2.92
N VAL A 194 5.10 17.06 -2.76
CA VAL A 194 6.38 16.36 -2.94
C VAL A 194 6.84 16.42 -4.40
N PHE A 195 5.93 16.23 -5.36
CA PHE A 195 6.24 16.38 -6.77
C PHE A 195 6.75 17.80 -7.08
N ASN A 196 6.04 18.82 -6.61
CA ASN A 196 6.41 20.21 -6.83
C ASN A 196 7.76 20.56 -6.19
N SER A 197 8.03 20.01 -5.00
CA SER A 197 9.33 20.15 -4.33
C SER A 197 10.46 19.50 -5.11
N LEU A 198 10.23 18.32 -5.71
CA LEU A 198 11.17 17.67 -6.62
C LEU A 198 11.45 18.52 -7.86
N VAL A 199 10.40 19.07 -8.49
CA VAL A 199 10.54 19.99 -9.62
C VAL A 199 11.37 21.21 -9.24
N ASP A 200 11.06 21.85 -8.11
CA ASP A 200 11.80 23.02 -7.63
C ASP A 200 13.27 22.68 -7.33
N ALA A 201 13.55 21.53 -6.73
CA ALA A 201 14.91 21.07 -6.43
C ALA A 201 15.74 20.82 -7.69
N ILE A 202 15.14 20.29 -8.75
CA ILE A 202 15.79 20.11 -10.06
C ILE A 202 15.99 21.46 -10.74
N GLU A 203 14.96 22.31 -10.78
CA GLU A 203 15.03 23.62 -11.43
C GLU A 203 16.07 24.56 -10.80
N ALA A 204 16.21 24.52 -9.47
CA ALA A 204 17.25 25.26 -8.76
C ALA A 204 18.67 24.85 -9.15
N ARG A 205 18.84 23.63 -9.69
CA ARG A 205 20.12 23.07 -10.14
C ARG A 205 20.31 23.13 -11.66
N LEU A 206 19.35 23.69 -12.41
CA LEU A 206 19.52 23.94 -13.84
C LEU A 206 20.64 24.98 -14.09
N PRO A 207 21.25 24.97 -15.29
CA PRO A 207 22.21 25.99 -15.69
C PRO A 207 21.65 27.41 -15.51
N PRO A 208 22.47 28.42 -15.09
CA PRO A 208 21.98 29.77 -14.77
C PRO A 208 21.15 30.45 -15.88
N THR A 209 21.40 30.10 -17.14
CA THR A 209 20.65 30.62 -18.30
C THR A 209 19.22 30.10 -18.41
N LEU A 210 18.93 28.98 -17.74
CA LEU A 210 17.65 28.27 -17.77
C LEU A 210 16.90 28.35 -16.43
N GLN A 211 17.49 28.96 -15.40
CA GLN A 211 16.88 29.07 -14.09
C GLN A 211 15.63 29.98 -14.13
N PRO A 212 14.57 29.61 -13.40
CA PRO A 212 13.33 30.37 -13.41
C PRO A 212 13.47 31.73 -12.67
N PRO A 213 12.73 32.76 -13.10
CA PRO A 213 12.51 33.94 -12.27
C PRO A 213 11.63 33.58 -11.06
N VAL A 214 11.87 34.25 -9.93
CA VAL A 214 11.37 33.92 -8.57
C VAL A 214 9.82 33.93 -8.42
N SER A 215 9.04 34.35 -9.44
CA SER A 215 7.59 34.63 -9.30
C SER A 215 6.77 34.33 -10.57
N ALA A 216 7.03 33.23 -11.27
CA ALA A 216 6.16 32.82 -12.38
C ALA A 216 5.00 31.97 -11.85
N ASP A 217 3.75 32.36 -12.17
CA ASP A 217 2.60 31.46 -12.05
C ASP A 217 2.89 30.19 -12.85
N ARG A 218 2.76 29.03 -12.20
CA ARG A 218 3.04 27.73 -12.82
C ARG A 218 1.76 27.14 -13.38
N ALA A 219 1.82 26.71 -14.64
CA ALA A 219 0.75 25.94 -15.26
C ALA A 219 0.66 24.53 -14.62
N PRO A 220 -0.53 23.90 -14.64
CA PRO A 220 -0.67 22.50 -14.28
C PRO A 220 0.14 21.60 -15.21
N LEU A 221 0.56 20.45 -14.71
CA LEU A 221 1.41 19.49 -15.43
C LEU A 221 0.77 19.06 -16.76
N LEU A 222 -0.55 18.86 -16.77
CA LEU A 222 -1.34 18.64 -17.98
C LEU A 222 -2.62 19.47 -17.95
N SER A 223 -3.08 19.87 -19.13
CA SER A 223 -4.37 20.53 -19.29
C SER A 223 -5.53 19.52 -19.29
N ASP A 224 -6.73 19.97 -18.95
CA ASP A 224 -7.94 19.15 -19.02
C ASP A 224 -8.13 18.51 -20.39
N ALA A 225 -7.86 19.26 -21.46
CA ALA A 225 -7.96 18.79 -22.84
C ALA A 225 -6.98 17.65 -23.16
N ALA A 226 -5.75 17.69 -22.62
CA ALA A 226 -4.79 16.60 -22.82
C ALA A 226 -5.21 15.33 -22.08
N MET A 227 -5.79 15.47 -20.87
CA MET A 227 -6.32 14.35 -20.09
C MET A 227 -7.59 13.76 -20.73
N ASP A 228 -8.47 14.61 -21.28
CA ASP A 228 -9.65 14.17 -22.04
C ASP A 228 -9.24 13.41 -23.31
N ALA A 229 -8.23 13.91 -24.04
CA ALA A 229 -7.69 13.23 -25.22
C ALA A 229 -7.07 11.86 -24.90
N ALA A 230 -6.56 11.68 -23.67
CA ALA A 230 -6.08 10.40 -23.16
C ALA A 230 -7.20 9.48 -22.63
N ASN A 231 -8.45 9.96 -22.62
CA ASN A 231 -9.60 9.26 -22.02
C ASN A 231 -9.38 8.87 -20.55
N LEU A 232 -8.71 9.77 -19.81
CA LEU A 232 -8.32 9.56 -18.41
C LEU A 232 -9.55 9.60 -17.51
N SER A 233 -9.74 8.55 -16.71
CA SER A 233 -10.82 8.47 -15.73
C SER A 233 -10.70 9.59 -14.68
N ARG A 234 -11.84 10.06 -14.16
CA ARG A 234 -11.85 10.90 -12.94
C ARG A 234 -11.26 10.09 -11.79
N GLY A 235 -10.44 10.71 -10.95
CA GLY A 235 -9.75 10.03 -9.86
C GLY A 235 -8.44 10.71 -9.52
N PHE A 236 -7.58 9.98 -8.80
CA PHE A 236 -6.31 10.47 -8.30
C PHE A 236 -5.43 11.03 -9.42
N ALA A 237 -5.26 10.27 -10.51
CA ALA A 237 -4.39 10.65 -11.62
C ALA A 237 -4.76 12.03 -12.19
N ARG A 238 -6.05 12.23 -12.51
CA ARG A 238 -6.55 13.49 -13.07
C ARG A 238 -6.33 14.64 -12.10
N SER A 239 -6.72 14.44 -10.84
CA SER A 239 -6.53 15.45 -9.79
C SER A 239 -5.06 15.79 -9.58
N PHE A 240 -4.17 14.79 -9.59
CA PHE A 240 -2.73 14.97 -9.45
C PHE A 240 -2.16 15.83 -10.57
N PHE A 241 -2.47 15.54 -11.84
CA PHE A 241 -1.99 16.33 -12.98
C PHE A 241 -2.46 17.79 -12.96
N SER A 242 -3.65 18.07 -12.43
CA SER A 242 -4.16 19.43 -12.27
C SER A 242 -3.48 20.22 -11.15
N HIS A 243 -2.92 19.57 -10.14
CA HIS A 243 -2.26 20.21 -8.99
C HIS A 243 -0.72 20.19 -9.06
N ALA A 244 -0.16 19.24 -9.81
CA ALA A 244 1.26 19.13 -10.10
C ALA A 244 1.69 20.26 -11.04
N HIS A 245 2.85 20.85 -10.81
CA HIS A 245 3.39 21.92 -11.63
C HIS A 245 4.07 21.39 -12.88
N GLN A 246 3.83 22.02 -14.02
CA GLN A 246 4.60 21.72 -15.23
C GLN A 246 6.08 22.10 -15.04
N PRO A 247 7.02 21.16 -15.14
CA PRO A 247 8.45 21.45 -15.05
C PRO A 247 8.98 22.07 -16.35
N ARG A 248 10.10 22.78 -16.23
CA ARG A 248 10.79 23.43 -17.36
C ARG A 248 11.91 22.57 -17.98
N PHE A 249 11.94 21.31 -17.61
CA PHE A 249 12.91 20.31 -18.03
C PHE A 249 12.18 19.06 -18.54
N CYS A 250 12.91 18.15 -19.17
CA CYS A 250 12.35 16.95 -19.76
C CYS A 250 12.48 15.73 -18.83
N PHE A 251 13.60 15.58 -18.12
CA PHE A 251 13.89 14.39 -17.31
C PHE A 251 13.70 14.65 -15.81
N ILE A 252 12.72 13.97 -15.20
CA ILE A 252 12.43 14.04 -13.75
C ILE A 252 13.31 13.09 -12.93
N ALA A 253 13.77 12.02 -13.57
CA ALA A 253 14.64 11.00 -13.00
C ALA A 253 15.49 10.36 -14.12
N PRO A 254 16.53 9.57 -13.80
CA PRO A 254 17.42 8.97 -14.80
C PRO A 254 16.67 8.15 -15.85
N GLY A 255 16.65 8.65 -17.10
CA GLY A 255 15.96 8.03 -18.24
C GLY A 255 14.43 8.12 -18.22
N LEU A 256 13.83 8.95 -17.36
CA LEU A 256 12.38 9.12 -17.25
C LEU A 256 11.96 10.55 -17.61
N GLU A 257 11.15 10.66 -18.67
CA GLU A 257 10.65 11.90 -19.22
C GLU A 257 9.28 12.29 -18.64
N VAL A 258 9.10 13.58 -18.43
CA VAL A 258 7.84 14.21 -18.02
C VAL A 258 6.89 14.26 -19.23
N PRO A 259 5.61 13.91 -19.07
CA PRO A 259 4.66 13.90 -20.16
C PRO A 259 4.32 15.33 -20.60
N THR A 260 4.01 15.48 -21.88
CA THR A 260 3.54 16.72 -22.48
C THR A 260 2.10 16.54 -22.97
N ALA A 261 1.42 17.63 -23.30
CA ALA A 261 0.09 17.57 -23.92
C ALA A 261 0.07 16.77 -25.24
N GLU A 262 1.22 16.64 -25.92
CA GLU A 262 1.35 15.88 -27.17
C GLU A 262 1.63 14.39 -26.92
N THR A 263 2.44 14.08 -25.91
CA THR A 263 2.86 12.70 -25.62
C THR A 263 1.86 11.95 -24.74
N PHE A 264 1.22 12.64 -23.80
CA PHE A 264 0.32 12.02 -22.81
C PHE A 264 -0.88 11.27 -23.40
N PRO A 265 -1.55 11.74 -24.48
CA PRO A 265 -2.66 11.00 -25.09
C PRO A 265 -2.30 9.59 -25.59
N ASN A 266 -1.01 9.29 -25.77
CA ASN A 266 -0.53 7.98 -26.20
C ASN A 266 -0.35 6.99 -25.02
N GLN A 267 -1.37 6.89 -24.16
CA GLN A 267 -1.38 5.92 -23.05
C GLN A 267 -1.36 4.48 -23.59
N PRO A 268 -0.50 3.59 -23.04
CA PRO A 268 -0.34 2.23 -23.56
C PRO A 268 -1.50 1.31 -23.18
N PHE A 269 -2.20 1.63 -22.09
CA PHE A 269 -3.33 0.86 -21.61
C PHE A 269 -4.60 1.70 -21.77
N ARG A 270 -5.64 1.06 -22.28
CA ARG A 270 -6.97 1.66 -22.38
C ARG A 270 -7.92 0.86 -21.52
N ALA A 271 -8.93 1.52 -20.98
CA ALA A 271 -10.07 0.83 -20.41
C ALA A 271 -10.70 -0.03 -21.50
N SER A 272 -11.08 -1.26 -21.17
CA SER A 272 -11.80 -2.14 -22.08
C SER A 272 -13.09 -1.46 -22.55
N GLU A 273 -13.41 -1.55 -23.84
CA GLU A 273 -14.68 -1.03 -24.40
C GLU A 273 -15.90 -1.84 -23.92
N ASP A 274 -15.68 -2.97 -23.24
CA ASP A 274 -16.73 -3.87 -22.71
C ASP A 274 -17.37 -3.38 -21.39
N GLY A 275 -17.00 -2.20 -20.88
CA GLY A 275 -17.72 -1.57 -19.76
C GLY A 275 -18.90 -0.77 -20.28
N ASP A 276 -20.10 -1.00 -19.72
CA ASP A 276 -21.35 -0.35 -20.13
C ASP A 276 -21.16 1.17 -20.30
N GLU A 277 -21.52 1.69 -21.48
CA GLU A 277 -21.39 3.12 -21.86
C GLU A 277 -22.28 4.05 -21.01
N ASP A 278 -23.08 3.50 -20.08
CA ASP A 278 -24.15 4.19 -19.35
C ASP A 278 -23.80 4.64 -17.92
N ASP A 279 -22.58 4.41 -17.43
CA ASP A 279 -22.17 4.90 -16.10
C ASP A 279 -21.69 6.36 -16.16
N GLU A 280 -22.65 7.29 -16.07
CA GLU A 280 -22.42 8.72 -15.81
C GLU A 280 -21.59 8.96 -14.52
N GLU A 281 -21.46 7.93 -13.68
CA GLU A 281 -20.78 7.92 -12.37
C GLU A 281 -19.36 7.29 -12.38
N GLY A 282 -18.68 7.30 -13.52
CA GLY A 282 -17.24 7.05 -13.59
C GLY A 282 -16.84 5.58 -13.59
N ARG A 283 -15.80 5.26 -14.37
CA ARG A 283 -15.34 3.88 -14.56
C ARG A 283 -14.98 3.19 -13.24
N MET A 284 -15.52 1.98 -13.05
CA MET A 284 -15.20 1.10 -11.92
C MET A 284 -13.78 0.55 -12.00
N THR A 285 -13.23 0.42 -13.21
CA THR A 285 -11.85 -0.01 -13.42
C THR A 285 -11.00 1.10 -14.04
N ILE A 286 -9.82 1.31 -13.47
CA ILE A 286 -8.84 2.29 -13.93
C ILE A 286 -7.62 1.52 -14.47
N PRO A 287 -7.33 1.61 -15.78
CA PRO A 287 -6.14 0.99 -16.35
C PRO A 287 -4.87 1.64 -15.78
N PRO A 288 -3.71 0.96 -15.82
CA PRO A 288 -2.45 1.58 -15.42
C PRO A 288 -2.18 2.84 -16.26
N VAL A 289 -1.76 3.93 -15.61
CA VAL A 289 -1.51 5.23 -16.25
C VAL A 289 -0.02 5.51 -16.26
N LEU A 290 0.57 5.66 -17.45
CA LEU A 290 1.97 6.03 -17.60
C LEU A 290 2.17 7.48 -17.19
N LEU A 291 2.89 7.69 -16.08
CA LEU A 291 3.24 9.01 -15.57
C LEU A 291 4.50 9.54 -16.23
N PHE A 292 5.62 8.80 -16.14
CA PHE A 292 6.92 9.23 -16.67
C PHE A 292 7.49 8.13 -17.55
N HIS A 293 7.75 8.43 -18.82
CA HIS A 293 8.11 7.42 -19.80
C HIS A 293 9.61 7.36 -20.07
N SER A 294 10.10 6.16 -20.35
CA SER A 294 11.43 5.93 -20.91
C SER A 294 11.33 5.76 -22.42
N ALA A 295 12.34 6.23 -23.15
CA ALA A 295 12.50 5.97 -24.58
C ALA A 295 12.76 4.48 -24.90
N ILE A 296 13.19 3.69 -23.90
CA ILE A 296 13.44 2.25 -24.05
C ILE A 296 12.17 1.49 -23.61
N PRO A 297 11.51 0.74 -24.49
CA PRO A 297 10.30 0.00 -24.13
C PRO A 297 10.63 -1.21 -23.27
N PHE A 298 9.66 -1.61 -22.44
CA PHE A 298 9.62 -2.94 -21.86
C PHE A 298 9.18 -3.92 -22.96
N VAL A 299 9.86 -5.06 -23.04
CA VAL A 299 9.48 -6.16 -23.93
C VAL A 299 9.35 -7.42 -23.08
N ALA A 300 8.17 -8.03 -23.12
CA ALA A 300 7.91 -9.23 -22.36
C ALA A 300 8.89 -10.33 -22.78
N PRO A 301 9.58 -11.00 -21.83
CA PRO A 301 10.45 -12.11 -22.17
C PRO A 301 9.63 -13.23 -22.82
N ALA A 302 10.24 -13.91 -23.80
CA ALA A 302 9.61 -15.08 -24.41
C ALA A 302 9.22 -16.09 -23.32
N PRO A 303 8.02 -16.69 -23.37
CA PRO A 303 7.58 -17.63 -22.35
C PRO A 303 8.59 -18.79 -22.24
N THR A 304 9.35 -18.81 -21.15
CA THR A 304 10.34 -19.86 -20.90
C THR A 304 9.62 -21.12 -20.46
N ILE A 305 9.53 -22.10 -21.36
CA ILE A 305 8.89 -23.41 -21.14
C ILE A 305 9.66 -24.26 -20.08
N ASN A 306 10.88 -23.86 -19.70
CA ASN A 306 11.74 -24.64 -18.82
C ASN A 306 12.26 -23.80 -17.63
N ARG A 307 12.12 -24.38 -16.43
CA ARG A 307 12.44 -23.90 -15.07
C ARG A 307 11.27 -23.18 -14.41
N GLY A 308 10.82 -23.70 -13.27
CA GLY A 308 9.72 -23.20 -12.45
C GLY A 308 9.97 -21.84 -11.78
N THR A 309 10.56 -20.90 -12.52
CA THR A 309 10.81 -19.51 -12.14
C THR A 309 10.23 -18.64 -13.25
N ARG A 310 8.91 -18.47 -13.22
CA ARG A 310 8.23 -17.56 -14.16
C ARG A 310 8.50 -16.14 -13.67
N ILE A 311 9.24 -15.34 -14.44
CA ILE A 311 9.33 -13.91 -14.16
C ILE A 311 7.94 -13.33 -14.39
N GLU A 312 7.36 -12.75 -13.35
CA GLU A 312 6.03 -12.20 -13.42
C GLU A 312 6.03 -10.91 -14.26
N PRO A 313 5.03 -10.72 -15.15
CA PRO A 313 4.88 -9.46 -15.84
C PRO A 313 4.54 -8.34 -14.84
N PRO A 314 4.97 -7.09 -15.10
CA PRO A 314 4.71 -5.97 -14.19
C PRO A 314 3.24 -5.74 -13.81
N PHE A 315 2.34 -6.05 -14.74
CA PHE A 315 0.90 -5.91 -14.57
C PHE A 315 0.21 -7.26 -14.73
N SER A 316 -0.83 -7.47 -13.93
CA SER A 316 -1.72 -8.63 -13.99
C SER A 316 -2.57 -8.64 -15.26
N TRP A 317 -3.32 -9.72 -15.46
CA TRP A 317 -4.33 -9.77 -16.52
C TRP A 317 -5.34 -8.61 -16.34
N PRO A 318 -5.79 -7.94 -17.43
CA PRO A 318 -5.58 -8.27 -18.84
C PRO A 318 -4.26 -7.77 -19.43
N TYR A 319 -3.49 -6.95 -18.72
CA TYR A 319 -2.30 -6.28 -19.26
C TYR A 319 -1.08 -7.20 -19.35
N SER A 320 -1.07 -8.30 -18.59
CA SER A 320 0.00 -9.30 -18.58
C SER A 320 0.29 -9.94 -19.93
N VAL A 321 -0.66 -9.89 -20.88
CA VAL A 321 -0.50 -10.50 -22.21
C VAL A 321 0.09 -9.54 -23.24
N MET A 322 0.27 -8.26 -22.89
CA MET A 322 0.84 -7.29 -23.82
C MET A 322 2.34 -7.58 -24.06
N PRO A 323 2.77 -7.73 -25.33
CA PRO A 323 4.14 -8.12 -25.64
C PRO A 323 5.16 -7.00 -25.41
N SER A 324 4.73 -5.74 -25.48
CA SER A 324 5.59 -4.58 -25.33
C SER A 324 4.77 -3.33 -25.01
N TYR A 325 5.35 -2.45 -24.19
CA TYR A 325 4.83 -1.12 -23.84
C TYR A 325 5.99 -0.27 -23.33
N PRO A 326 5.85 1.07 -23.22
CA PRO A 326 6.91 1.92 -22.67
C PRO A 326 7.38 1.44 -21.30
N SER A 327 8.68 1.49 -21.01
CA SER A 327 9.12 1.41 -19.61
C SER A 327 8.89 2.76 -18.95
N GLY A 328 8.79 2.80 -17.62
CA GLY A 328 8.51 4.04 -16.93
C GLY A 328 7.85 3.88 -15.58
N LEU A 329 7.49 5.00 -14.96
CA LEU A 329 6.69 5.02 -13.74
C LEU A 329 5.21 5.06 -14.10
N TYR A 330 4.45 4.12 -13.54
CA TYR A 330 3.01 3.99 -13.76
C TYR A 330 2.25 4.18 -12.45
N LEU A 331 1.07 4.78 -12.50
CA LEU A 331 0.00 4.47 -11.55
C LEU A 331 -0.57 3.10 -11.90
N THR A 332 -0.91 2.32 -10.89
CA THR A 332 -1.27 0.91 -11.07
C THR A 332 -2.77 0.73 -11.34
N TYR A 333 -3.13 -0.45 -11.84
CA TYR A 333 -4.52 -0.80 -12.07
C TYR A 333 -5.30 -0.71 -10.77
N THR A 334 -6.47 -0.08 -10.80
CA THR A 334 -7.38 -0.02 -9.65
C THR A 334 -8.76 -0.52 -10.04
N ASP A 335 -9.33 -1.36 -9.20
CA ASP A 335 -10.71 -1.83 -9.26
C ASP A 335 -11.46 -1.28 -8.05
N ARG A 336 -12.40 -0.38 -8.30
CA ARG A 336 -13.19 0.29 -7.26
C ARG A 336 -14.23 -0.62 -6.60
N GLU A 337 -14.57 -1.76 -7.24
CA GLU A 337 -15.50 -2.72 -6.66
C GLU A 337 -14.80 -3.72 -5.72
N ALA A 338 -13.48 -3.91 -5.89
CA ALA A 338 -12.72 -4.90 -5.13
C ALA A 338 -12.59 -4.60 -3.62
N GLY A 339 -12.92 -3.38 -3.18
CA GLY A 339 -12.86 -2.98 -1.77
C GLY A 339 -11.43 -2.77 -1.23
N VAL A 340 -10.42 -2.69 -2.10
CA VAL A 340 -9.03 -2.42 -1.75
C VAL A 340 -8.46 -1.40 -2.73
N GLU A 341 -8.86 -0.15 -2.55
CA GLU A 341 -8.59 0.87 -3.54
C GLU A 341 -7.39 1.73 -3.15
N PHE A 342 -6.38 1.79 -4.03
CA PHE A 342 -5.19 2.64 -3.87
C PHE A 342 -4.82 3.26 -5.22
N GLU A 343 -5.59 4.26 -5.65
CA GLU A 343 -5.36 4.92 -6.95
C GLU A 343 -4.02 5.66 -7.05
N ASP A 344 -3.37 5.91 -5.91
CA ASP A 344 -2.02 6.48 -5.83
C ASP A 344 -0.91 5.44 -5.78
N GLY A 345 -1.24 4.14 -5.87
CA GLY A 345 -0.28 3.05 -6.01
C GLY A 345 0.52 3.16 -7.31
N ALA A 346 1.83 2.88 -7.24
CA ALA A 346 2.75 3.10 -8.33
C ALA A 346 3.73 1.94 -8.55
N LYS A 347 4.13 1.74 -9.81
CA LYS A 347 5.18 0.78 -10.20
C LYS A 347 6.16 1.41 -11.17
N LEU A 348 7.46 1.24 -10.88
CA LEU A 348 8.51 1.55 -11.85
C LEU A 348 8.80 0.32 -12.69
N VAL A 349 8.37 0.33 -13.95
CA VAL A 349 8.66 -0.74 -14.92
C VAL A 349 10.01 -0.48 -15.58
N LEU A 350 10.93 -1.43 -15.42
CA LEU A 350 12.25 -1.38 -16.04
C LEU A 350 12.27 -2.12 -17.39
N PRO A 351 13.06 -1.66 -18.37
CA PRO A 351 13.20 -2.33 -19.67
C PRO A 351 14.04 -3.62 -19.60
N TYR A 352 14.57 -3.94 -18.42
CA TYR A 352 15.37 -5.10 -18.12
C TYR A 352 15.06 -5.56 -16.70
N SER A 353 15.38 -6.81 -16.38
CA SER A 353 15.19 -7.35 -15.04
C SER A 353 16.39 -7.10 -14.12
N ILE A 354 16.13 -7.03 -12.82
CA ILE A 354 17.12 -6.94 -11.74
C ILE A 354 16.69 -7.81 -10.55
N GLY A 355 17.64 -8.21 -9.70
CA GLY A 355 17.36 -8.98 -8.47
C GLY A 355 18.18 -10.26 -8.36
N ALA A 356 18.62 -10.86 -9.47
CA ALA A 356 19.38 -12.10 -9.46
C ALA A 356 20.75 -12.02 -8.78
N ARG A 357 21.32 -10.82 -8.54
CA ARG A 357 22.54 -10.66 -7.74
C ARG A 357 22.26 -10.76 -6.25
N GLY A 358 20.99 -10.72 -5.85
CA GLY A 358 20.55 -10.96 -4.48
C GLY A 358 20.80 -9.79 -3.54
N PHE A 359 20.93 -8.55 -4.04
CA PHE A 359 21.06 -7.34 -3.21
C PHE A 359 19.79 -6.52 -3.17
N ALA A 360 19.00 -6.49 -4.25
CA ALA A 360 17.75 -5.74 -4.30
C ALA A 360 16.71 -6.25 -3.28
N ARG A 361 15.99 -5.33 -2.63
CA ARG A 361 15.02 -5.62 -1.56
C ARG A 361 13.74 -4.80 -1.70
N THR A 362 12.63 -5.38 -1.27
CA THR A 362 11.41 -4.64 -0.91
C THR A 362 11.51 -4.10 0.52
N ALA A 363 10.58 -3.25 0.92
CA ALA A 363 10.61 -2.60 2.24
C ALA A 363 10.56 -3.57 3.42
N ASP A 364 9.83 -4.67 3.30
CA ASP A 364 9.79 -5.77 4.28
C ASP A 364 11.11 -6.56 4.39
N GLY A 365 12.09 -6.26 3.53
CA GLY A 365 13.39 -6.92 3.49
C GLY A 365 13.42 -8.19 2.65
N ALA A 366 12.33 -8.55 1.96
CA ALA A 366 12.34 -9.66 1.01
C ALA A 366 13.24 -9.33 -0.19
N ARG A 367 13.97 -10.33 -0.69
CA ARG A 367 14.74 -10.21 -1.92
C ARG A 367 13.81 -10.28 -3.13
N PHE A 368 14.20 -9.63 -4.21
CA PHE A 368 13.41 -9.66 -5.44
C PHE A 368 13.20 -11.07 -5.96
N GLY A 369 11.98 -11.33 -6.41
CA GLY A 369 11.55 -12.59 -7.03
C GLY A 369 11.68 -13.82 -6.14
N GLU A 370 11.95 -13.66 -4.85
CA GLU A 370 12.11 -14.78 -3.96
C GLU A 370 10.80 -15.50 -3.65
N ASN A 371 10.89 -16.79 -3.28
CA ASN A 371 9.76 -17.48 -2.69
C ASN A 371 9.54 -16.96 -1.26
N LYS A 372 8.54 -16.10 -1.08
CA LYS A 372 8.15 -15.51 0.21
C LYS A 372 7.64 -16.54 1.22
N GLU A 373 7.17 -17.71 0.76
CA GLU A 373 6.69 -18.80 1.63
C GLU A 373 7.84 -19.69 2.16
N ALA A 374 9.02 -19.61 1.54
CA ALA A 374 10.15 -20.46 1.90
C ALA A 374 10.64 -20.15 3.32
N ARG A 375 10.78 -21.20 4.13
CA ARG A 375 11.33 -21.15 5.50
C ARG A 375 12.85 -21.11 5.50
N GLY A 376 13.42 -20.44 6.50
CA GLY A 376 14.87 -20.42 6.75
C GLY A 376 15.60 -19.26 6.07
N THR A 377 16.92 -19.15 6.31
CA THR A 377 17.72 -17.97 5.94
C THR A 377 18.27 -18.01 4.51
N VAL A 378 18.21 -19.17 3.84
CA VAL A 378 18.69 -19.32 2.46
C VAL A 378 17.55 -19.01 1.52
N VAL A 379 17.66 -17.88 0.84
CA VAL A 379 16.63 -17.42 -0.07
C VAL A 379 17.21 -17.21 -1.47
N GLN A 380 16.56 -17.83 -2.45
CA GLN A 380 16.93 -17.70 -3.85
C GLN A 380 16.23 -16.46 -4.42
N ALA A 381 17.01 -15.43 -4.71
CA ALA A 381 16.52 -14.24 -5.39
C ALA A 381 16.39 -14.51 -6.89
N HIS A 382 15.42 -13.85 -7.51
CA HIS A 382 15.17 -13.91 -8.93
C HIS A 382 14.98 -12.51 -9.50
N ASP A 383 15.15 -12.43 -10.80
CA ASP A 383 15.00 -11.22 -11.57
C ASP A 383 13.53 -10.80 -11.66
N THR A 384 13.27 -9.51 -11.48
CA THR A 384 11.94 -8.88 -11.59
C THR A 384 12.04 -7.58 -12.39
N PHE A 385 10.91 -7.09 -12.88
CA PHE A 385 10.84 -5.87 -13.71
C PHE A 385 10.27 -4.66 -12.99
N SER A 386 9.61 -4.85 -11.85
CA SER A 386 8.80 -3.80 -11.21
C SER A 386 8.80 -3.78 -9.68
N ASP A 387 9.62 -4.59 -9.03
CA ASP A 387 9.64 -4.70 -7.56
C ASP A 387 10.41 -3.54 -6.88
N LEU A 388 11.06 -2.68 -7.67
CA LEU A 388 11.75 -1.51 -7.14
C LEU A 388 10.77 -0.62 -6.37
N TYR A 389 11.20 -0.21 -5.16
CA TYR A 389 10.42 0.59 -4.21
C TYR A 389 9.19 -0.09 -3.60
N GLN A 390 8.85 -1.32 -3.99
CA GLN A 390 7.63 -1.97 -3.50
C GLN A 390 7.72 -2.32 -2.02
N PRO A 391 6.60 -2.26 -1.28
CA PRO A 391 6.58 -2.51 0.16
C PRO A 391 6.92 -3.96 0.51
N GLY A 392 6.66 -4.91 -0.39
CA GLY A 392 6.68 -6.33 -0.03
C GLY A 392 5.45 -6.66 0.80
N TYR A 393 5.59 -7.42 1.88
CA TYR A 393 4.48 -7.74 2.78
C TYR A 393 4.09 -6.54 3.65
N ILE A 394 2.81 -6.16 3.64
CA ILE A 394 2.27 -5.06 4.46
C ILE A 394 1.68 -5.63 5.76
N PRO A 395 2.26 -5.33 6.93
CA PRO A 395 1.85 -5.90 8.22
C PRO A 395 0.55 -5.33 8.81
N PHE A 396 0.07 -4.17 8.33
CA PHE A 396 -1.03 -3.41 8.96
C PHE A 396 -2.25 -3.14 8.07
N GLY A 397 -2.16 -3.46 6.79
CA GLY A 397 -3.15 -3.13 5.77
C GLY A 397 -3.08 -4.10 4.61
N GLU A 398 -4.07 -4.04 3.73
CA GLU A 398 -4.14 -4.98 2.62
C GLU A 398 -3.03 -4.74 1.60
N GLN A 399 -2.68 -5.78 0.84
CA GLN A 399 -1.64 -5.68 -0.18
C GLN A 399 -1.96 -4.57 -1.19
N HIS A 400 -1.04 -3.63 -1.34
CA HIS A 400 -1.12 -2.56 -2.33
C HIS A 400 0.29 -2.19 -2.81
N ASP A 401 0.36 -1.57 -3.98
CA ASP A 401 1.63 -1.06 -4.51
C ASP A 401 2.10 0.18 -3.73
N VAL A 402 3.38 0.51 -3.81
CA VAL A 402 3.93 1.70 -3.14
C VAL A 402 3.20 2.97 -3.57
N ARG A 403 2.84 3.85 -2.63
CA ARG A 403 2.22 5.15 -2.99
C ARG A 403 3.23 6.04 -3.73
N LEU A 404 2.75 6.76 -4.76
CA LEU A 404 3.53 7.67 -5.59
C LEU A 404 4.33 8.69 -4.78
N ALA A 405 3.74 9.25 -3.72
CA ALA A 405 4.41 10.22 -2.85
C ALA A 405 5.75 9.71 -2.29
N HIS A 406 5.84 8.42 -1.91
CA HIS A 406 7.07 7.88 -1.34
C HIS A 406 8.15 7.70 -2.39
N VAL A 407 7.80 7.28 -3.61
CA VAL A 407 8.74 7.19 -4.73
C VAL A 407 9.32 8.58 -5.06
N LEU A 408 8.45 9.58 -5.18
CA LEU A 408 8.87 10.96 -5.47
C LEU A 408 9.73 11.56 -4.35
N ARG A 409 9.45 11.21 -3.09
CA ARG A 409 10.25 11.65 -1.94
C ARG A 409 11.66 11.07 -1.97
N GLU A 410 11.81 9.81 -2.37
CA GLU A 410 13.15 9.25 -2.56
C GLU A 410 13.89 9.89 -3.72
N TRP A 411 13.20 10.20 -4.82
CA TRP A 411 13.83 10.93 -5.93
C TRP A 411 14.26 12.34 -5.52
N LEU A 412 13.48 13.01 -4.68
CA LEU A 412 13.84 14.31 -4.10
C LEU A 412 15.11 14.20 -3.27
N LYS A 413 15.20 13.21 -2.37
CA LYS A 413 16.42 12.98 -1.57
C LYS A 413 17.65 12.74 -2.45
N GLN A 414 17.53 11.98 -3.54
CA GLN A 414 18.64 11.77 -4.48
C GLN A 414 19.20 13.08 -5.07
N ILE A 415 18.33 14.07 -5.30
CA ILE A 415 18.72 15.41 -5.79
C ILE A 415 19.30 16.27 -4.65
N GLU A 416 18.68 16.23 -3.47
CA GLU A 416 19.13 16.98 -2.29
C GLU A 416 20.51 16.52 -1.80
N ASP A 417 20.71 15.21 -1.71
CA ASP A 417 21.96 14.55 -1.32
C ASP A 417 23.01 14.54 -2.46
N SER A 418 22.70 15.18 -3.59
CA SER A 418 23.59 15.33 -4.74
C SER A 418 24.07 13.99 -5.33
N GLN A 419 23.28 12.93 -5.16
CA GLN A 419 23.54 11.62 -5.77
C GLN A 419 23.13 11.61 -7.25
N TRP A 420 22.09 12.37 -7.59
CA TRP A 420 21.66 12.61 -8.97
C TRP A 420 22.09 13.99 -9.44
N PHE A 421 22.74 14.03 -10.60
CA PHE A 421 23.20 15.27 -11.21
C PHE A 421 22.14 15.84 -12.13
N VAL A 422 22.06 17.17 -12.20
CA VAL A 422 21.11 17.90 -13.05
C VAL A 422 21.86 18.62 -14.17
N GLY A 423 21.39 18.43 -15.40
CA GLY A 423 21.88 19.08 -16.62
C GLY A 423 20.82 19.99 -17.23
N PRO A 424 21.04 20.49 -18.47
CA PRO A 424 20.12 21.42 -19.12
C PRO A 424 18.70 20.88 -19.33
N GLU A 425 18.55 19.56 -19.47
CA GLU A 425 17.26 18.89 -19.74
C GLU A 425 16.67 18.24 -18.49
N GLY A 426 17.23 18.47 -17.29
CA GLY A 426 16.79 17.86 -16.04
C GLY A 426 17.79 16.84 -15.52
N VAL A 427 17.31 15.76 -14.89
CA VAL A 427 18.17 14.74 -14.27
C VAL A 427 18.98 13.98 -15.31
N ILE A 428 20.30 13.92 -15.09
CA ILE A 428 21.25 13.22 -15.96
C ILE A 428 21.27 11.74 -15.62
N GLY A 429 21.30 10.92 -16.66
CA GLY A 429 21.44 9.47 -16.57
C GLY A 429 20.39 8.78 -17.42
N GLY A 430 20.62 7.51 -17.72
CA GLY A 430 19.66 6.67 -18.41
C GLY A 430 19.08 5.60 -17.50
N MET A 431 18.22 4.75 -18.07
CA MET A 431 17.63 3.63 -17.35
C MET A 431 18.67 2.70 -16.71
N ASP A 432 19.93 2.65 -17.17
CA ASP A 432 20.96 1.82 -16.52
C ASP A 432 21.30 2.23 -15.08
N LYS A 433 20.96 3.47 -14.65
CA LYS A 433 21.15 3.91 -13.27
C LYS A 433 20.41 3.02 -12.26
N TRP A 434 19.24 2.49 -12.63
CA TRP A 434 18.43 1.63 -11.78
C TRP A 434 19.08 0.26 -11.48
N ARG A 435 20.15 -0.14 -12.19
CA ARG A 435 20.92 -1.37 -11.87
C ARG A 435 21.65 -1.29 -10.54
N GLU A 436 21.91 -0.08 -10.03
CA GLU A 436 22.57 0.13 -8.74
C GLU A 436 21.77 -0.48 -7.57
N ALA A 437 20.45 -0.62 -7.75
CA ALA A 437 19.55 -1.26 -6.80
C ALA A 437 19.88 -2.73 -6.50
N ASP A 438 20.59 -3.43 -7.39
CA ASP A 438 21.04 -4.81 -7.19
C ASP A 438 22.57 -4.91 -7.05
N THR A 439 23.17 -3.92 -6.38
CA THR A 439 24.59 -3.90 -6.02
C THR A 439 24.76 -3.90 -4.51
N GLU A 440 25.89 -4.44 -4.03
CA GLU A 440 26.21 -4.49 -2.60
C GLU A 440 26.21 -3.12 -1.92
N ASN A 441 26.68 -2.09 -2.62
CA ASN A 441 26.81 -0.75 -2.06
C ASN A 441 25.64 0.19 -2.37
N GLY A 442 24.81 -0.12 -3.38
CA GLY A 442 23.78 0.81 -3.87
C GLY A 442 22.35 0.44 -3.49
N TRP A 443 22.07 -0.81 -3.13
CA TRP A 443 20.68 -1.28 -2.95
C TRP A 443 19.88 -0.49 -1.91
N GLN A 444 20.54 0.01 -0.86
CA GLN A 444 19.90 0.73 0.25
C GLN A 444 19.22 2.02 -0.19
N ASP A 445 19.76 2.67 -1.22
CA ASP A 445 19.24 3.93 -1.77
C ASP A 445 17.94 3.74 -2.57
N TYR A 446 17.54 2.49 -2.80
CA TYR A 446 16.37 2.11 -3.58
C TYR A 446 15.31 1.34 -2.74
N VAL A 447 15.45 1.35 -1.42
CA VAL A 447 14.48 0.77 -0.49
C VAL A 447 13.79 1.88 0.28
N ILE A 448 12.47 1.94 0.17
CA ILE A 448 11.66 2.84 1.00
C ILE A 448 11.42 2.12 2.34
N PRO A 449 11.81 2.69 3.48
CA PRO A 449 11.60 2.05 4.77
C PRO A 449 10.11 1.79 5.05
N THR A 450 9.75 0.66 5.67
CA THR A 450 8.36 0.34 6.03
C THR A 450 7.70 1.46 6.85
N GLN A 451 8.44 2.06 7.78
CA GLN A 451 7.98 3.20 8.61
C GLN A 451 7.72 4.48 7.79
N ALA A 452 8.31 4.60 6.61
CA ALA A 452 8.12 5.73 5.71
C ALA A 452 6.99 5.47 4.70
N ILE A 453 6.64 4.20 4.44
CA ILE A 453 5.50 3.77 3.59
C ILE A 453 4.21 3.80 4.39
N GLU A 454 4.29 3.38 5.64
CA GLU A 454 3.16 3.33 6.54
C GLU A 454 3.08 4.66 7.28
N TRP A 455 1.85 5.10 7.49
CA TRP A 455 1.42 6.42 7.97
C TRP A 455 2.00 6.87 9.33
N THR A 456 2.94 6.11 9.87
CA THR A 456 3.66 6.37 11.10
C THR A 456 4.51 7.61 10.97
N ARG A 457 4.05 8.71 11.56
CA ARG A 457 4.92 9.88 11.79
C ARG A 457 6.12 9.42 12.62
N GLU A 458 7.33 9.77 12.17
CA GLU A 458 8.50 9.78 13.06
C GLU A 458 8.15 10.63 14.29
N LYS A 459 8.30 10.03 15.48
CA LYS A 459 8.04 10.69 16.77
C LYS A 459 9.17 11.61 17.17
#